data_AF-A0A235BXN0-F1
#
_entry.id   AF-A0A235BXN0-F1
#
_cell.length_a   1.000
_cell.length_b   1.000
_cell.length_c   1.000
_cell.angle_alpha   90.00
_cell.angle_beta   90.00
_cell.angle_gamma   90.00
#
_symmetry.space_group_name_H-M   'P 1'
#
loop_
_entity.id
_entity.type
_entity.pdbx_description
1 polymer ?
#
loop_
_entity_poly.entity_id
_entity_poly.type
_entity_poly.pdbx_seq_one_letter_code
_entity_poly.pdbx_strand_id
1 'polypeptide(L)'
;MSKEKYYDMEEQRRMEEKYAPIVMDLLERKFGEEPKDVRDEHKDFDFRCVGFTFGLKADSVIAETKNLFIETLSVAQDTELRKKGWLYSQECDYVIYLDTHNLRLLLLPLKPLQQYERFIKSFPRGWAQNKDRVSIRHLVPMRIIFLWLYGSFGIDWVELEEN
;
A
#
# COMPACT_ATOMS: atom_id res chain seq x y z
N MET A 1 13.28 26.74 -1.91
CA MET A 1 12.91 25.77 -2.96
C MET A 1 12.63 24.45 -2.28
N SER A 2 11.37 24.01 -2.22
CA SER A 2 11.08 22.66 -1.75
C SER A 2 11.69 21.69 -2.74
N LYS A 3 12.63 20.85 -2.30
CA LYS A 3 13.04 19.69 -3.10
C LYS A 3 11.77 18.88 -3.30
N GLU A 4 11.22 18.84 -4.52
CA GLU A 4 10.15 17.91 -4.86
C GLU A 4 10.66 16.51 -4.52
N LYS A 5 10.10 15.89 -3.48
CA LYS A 5 10.43 14.52 -3.13
C LYS A 5 9.76 13.63 -4.17
N TYR A 6 10.54 13.21 -5.16
CA TYR A 6 10.15 12.15 -6.08
C TYR A 6 9.85 10.90 -5.27
N TYR A 7 8.83 10.17 -5.69
CA TYR A 7 8.56 8.88 -5.11
C TYR A 7 9.32 7.85 -5.91
N ASP A 8 10.33 7.30 -5.27
CA ASP A 8 11.24 6.38 -5.92
C ASP A 8 10.60 4.98 -5.97
N MET A 9 10.02 4.65 -7.11
CA MET A 9 9.41 3.33 -7.37
C MET A 9 10.45 2.21 -7.35
N GLU A 10 11.72 2.52 -7.66
CA GLU A 10 12.80 1.54 -7.64
C GLU A 10 13.20 1.23 -6.19
N GLU A 11 13.31 2.25 -5.35
CA GLU A 11 13.46 2.07 -3.90
C GLU A 11 12.27 1.32 -3.31
N GLN A 12 11.03 1.67 -3.69
CA GLN A 12 9.83 0.97 -3.24
C GLN A 12 9.93 -0.53 -3.56
N ARG A 13 10.19 -0.87 -4.83
CA ARG A 13 10.30 -2.26 -5.27
C ARG A 13 11.42 -3.00 -4.54
N ARG A 14 12.58 -2.37 -4.38
CA ARG A 14 13.71 -2.95 -3.63
C ARG A 14 13.32 -3.27 -2.18
N MET A 15 12.54 -2.40 -1.53
CA MET A 15 12.06 -2.64 -0.17
C MET A 15 11.02 -3.77 -0.14
N GLU A 16 10.10 -3.83 -1.11
CA GLU A 16 9.13 -4.92 -1.22
C GLU A 16 9.81 -6.28 -1.45
N GLU A 17 10.85 -6.33 -2.27
CA GLU A 17 11.68 -7.53 -2.48
C GLU A 17 12.44 -7.92 -1.20
N LYS A 18 13.08 -6.95 -0.54
CA LYS A 18 13.85 -7.18 0.70
C LYS A 18 12.98 -7.73 1.84
N TYR A 19 11.77 -7.21 2.03
CA TYR A 19 10.93 -7.53 3.19
C TYR A 19 9.89 -8.62 2.92
N ALA A 20 9.77 -9.10 1.67
CA ALA A 20 8.81 -10.17 1.35
C ALA A 20 8.98 -11.46 2.17
N PRO A 21 10.20 -11.98 2.46
CA PRO A 21 10.34 -13.15 3.32
C PRO A 21 9.76 -12.91 4.72
N ILE A 22 9.98 -11.72 5.28
CA ILE A 22 9.43 -11.33 6.60
C ILE A 22 7.90 -11.25 6.53
N VAL A 23 7.35 -10.70 5.44
CA VAL A 23 5.90 -10.66 5.22
C VAL A 23 5.31 -12.07 5.15
N MET A 24 5.98 -13.01 4.46
CA MET A 24 5.55 -14.40 4.42
C MET A 24 5.52 -15.04 5.81
N ASP A 25 6.59 -14.93 6.59
CA ASP A 25 6.64 -15.47 7.96
C ASP A 25 5.50 -14.93 8.83
N LEU A 26 5.15 -13.66 8.65
CA LEU A 26 4.06 -13.02 9.40
C LEU A 26 2.68 -13.47 8.95
N LEU A 27 2.47 -13.61 7.65
CA LEU A 27 1.24 -14.17 7.11
C LEU A 27 1.07 -15.63 7.59
N GLU A 28 2.14 -16.43 7.60
CA GLU A 28 2.13 -17.79 8.12
C GLU A 28 1.71 -17.82 9.59
N ARG A 29 2.35 -17.01 10.44
CA ARG A 29 2.00 -16.93 11.87
C ARG A 29 0.57 -16.47 12.11
N LYS A 30 0.07 -15.54 11.30
CA LYS A 30 -1.26 -14.95 11.45
C LYS A 30 -2.38 -15.89 11.00
N PHE A 31 -2.16 -16.59 9.89
CA PHE A 31 -3.18 -17.42 9.24
C PHE A 31 -2.98 -18.92 9.47
N GLY A 32 -1.86 -19.33 10.06
CA GLY A 32 -1.56 -20.71 10.47
C GLY A 32 -1.13 -21.64 9.33
N GLU A 33 -0.86 -21.11 8.13
CA GLU A 33 -0.49 -21.88 6.94
C GLU A 33 0.54 -21.14 6.08
N GLU A 34 1.39 -21.90 5.39
CA GLU A 34 2.47 -21.39 4.55
C GLU A 34 1.93 -20.52 3.38
N PRO A 35 2.26 -19.22 3.32
CA PRO A 35 1.90 -18.35 2.22
C PRO A 35 2.73 -18.63 0.98
N LYS A 36 2.16 -18.38 -0.20
CA LYS A 36 2.87 -18.42 -1.48
C LYS A 36 3.18 -17.02 -1.97
N ASP A 37 4.44 -16.75 -2.26
CA ASP A 37 4.87 -15.60 -3.06
C ASP A 37 4.59 -15.90 -4.53
N VAL A 38 3.79 -15.05 -5.18
CA VAL A 38 3.35 -15.22 -6.57
C VAL A 38 3.71 -14.00 -7.43
N ARG A 39 4.61 -13.14 -6.96
CA ARG A 39 4.99 -11.90 -7.66
C ARG A 39 5.54 -12.13 -9.07
N ASP A 40 6.23 -13.26 -9.26
CA ASP A 40 6.76 -13.67 -10.56
C ASP A 40 5.68 -14.24 -11.51
N GLU A 41 4.47 -14.52 -11.02
CA GLU A 41 3.37 -15.07 -11.82
C GLU A 41 2.53 -13.99 -12.55
N HIS A 42 2.95 -12.72 -12.49
CA HIS A 42 2.26 -11.57 -13.09
C HIS A 42 0.77 -11.47 -12.69
N LYS A 43 0.48 -11.65 -11.40
CA LYS A 43 -0.87 -11.50 -10.82
C LYS A 43 -1.11 -10.06 -10.36
N ASP A 44 -2.37 -9.73 -10.10
CA ASP A 44 -2.78 -8.44 -9.51
C ASP A 44 -2.60 -8.37 -7.97
N PHE A 45 -1.83 -9.33 -7.41
CA PHE A 45 -1.51 -9.48 -5.99
C PHE A 45 -0.17 -10.20 -5.84
N ASP A 46 0.46 -10.05 -4.67
CA ASP A 46 1.84 -10.48 -4.42
C ASP A 46 1.92 -11.80 -3.65
N PHE A 47 1.00 -12.02 -2.70
CA PHE A 47 0.98 -13.22 -1.87
C PHE A 47 -0.40 -13.86 -1.83
N ARG A 48 -0.43 -15.17 -1.57
CA ARG A 48 -1.66 -15.93 -1.34
C ARG A 48 -1.53 -16.84 -0.13
N CYS A 49 -2.52 -16.81 0.75
CA CYS A 49 -2.64 -17.70 1.90
C CYS A 49 -4.11 -18.10 2.05
N VAL A 50 -4.42 -19.41 2.05
CA VAL A 50 -5.74 -20.03 2.32
C VAL A 50 -6.95 -19.17 2.00
N GLY A 51 -7.34 -19.12 0.72
CA GLY A 51 -8.54 -18.39 0.30
C GLY A 51 -8.46 -16.87 0.37
N PHE A 52 -7.31 -16.31 0.80
CA PHE A 52 -7.02 -14.89 0.80
C PHE A 52 -5.81 -14.55 -0.09
N THR A 53 -5.86 -13.36 -0.65
CA THR A 53 -4.85 -12.76 -1.50
C THR A 53 -4.40 -11.43 -0.93
N PHE A 54 -3.11 -11.11 -1.09
CA PHE A 54 -2.47 -9.96 -0.46
C PHE A 54 -1.63 -9.18 -1.46
N GLY A 55 -1.80 -7.86 -1.51
CA GLY A 55 -0.87 -6.96 -2.19
C GLY A 55 0.03 -6.25 -1.18
N LEU A 56 1.32 -6.17 -1.43
CA LEU A 56 2.29 -5.46 -0.61
C LEU A 56 2.61 -4.10 -1.23
N LYS A 57 2.67 -3.10 -0.37
CA LYS A 57 3.04 -1.74 -0.74
C LYS A 57 4.01 -1.18 0.27
N ALA A 58 5.23 -0.94 -0.17
CA ALA A 58 6.16 -0.11 0.59
C ALA A 58 5.72 1.37 0.53
N ASP A 59 5.69 2.02 1.69
CA ASP A 59 5.29 3.41 1.86
C ASP A 59 6.29 4.10 2.81
N SER A 60 7.14 4.95 2.26
CA SER A 60 8.09 5.77 3.03
C SER A 60 7.47 7.05 3.58
N VAL A 61 6.28 7.44 3.10
CA VAL A 61 5.61 8.70 3.46
C VAL A 61 4.77 8.54 4.72
N ILE A 62 4.37 7.32 5.05
CA ILE A 62 3.57 7.01 6.25
C ILE A 62 4.27 7.45 7.54
N ALA A 63 5.58 7.24 7.66
CA ALA A 63 6.34 7.63 8.85
C ALA A 63 6.44 9.15 9.02
N GLU A 64 6.65 9.87 7.92
CA GLU A 64 6.78 11.33 7.94
C GLU A 64 5.45 12.02 8.23
N THR A 65 4.36 11.49 7.66
CA THR A 65 3.08 12.20 7.62
C THR A 65 2.03 11.62 8.56
N LYS A 66 2.23 10.40 9.07
CA LYS A 66 1.24 9.61 9.81
C LYS A 66 -0.07 9.38 9.02
N ASN A 67 0.02 9.43 7.68
CA ASN A 67 -1.07 9.19 6.75
C ASN A 67 -0.70 8.06 5.80
N LEU A 68 -1.66 7.23 5.40
CA LEU A 68 -1.46 6.28 4.32
C LEU A 68 -1.39 7.00 2.98
N PHE A 69 -0.41 6.62 2.17
CA PHE A 69 -0.40 6.98 0.77
C PHE A 69 -1.30 6.07 -0.04
N ILE A 70 -2.36 6.66 -0.61
CA ILE A 70 -3.30 5.99 -1.49
C ILE A 70 -3.26 6.67 -2.86
N GLU A 71 -2.72 5.98 -3.85
CA GLU A 71 -2.76 6.44 -5.24
C GLU A 71 -4.10 6.07 -5.87
N THR A 72 -4.85 7.09 -6.31
CA THR A 72 -6.17 6.91 -6.91
C THR A 72 -6.19 7.21 -8.41
N LEU A 73 -5.20 7.93 -8.94
CA LEU A 73 -5.05 8.21 -10.36
C LEU A 73 -3.58 8.33 -10.78
N SER A 74 -3.22 7.66 -11.86
CA SER A 74 -1.93 7.85 -12.55
C SER A 74 -2.20 8.52 -13.90
N VAL A 75 -1.61 9.69 -14.12
CA VAL A 75 -1.69 10.46 -15.36
C VAL A 75 -0.33 10.41 -16.01
N ALA A 76 -0.21 9.83 -17.21
CA ALA A 76 1.03 9.93 -17.96
C ALA A 76 1.23 11.38 -18.41
N GLN A 77 2.44 11.90 -18.25
CA GLN A 77 2.74 13.34 -18.33
C GLN A 77 2.42 13.94 -19.71
N ASP A 78 2.41 13.09 -20.76
CA ASP A 78 2.21 13.47 -22.17
C ASP A 78 1.03 12.77 -22.87
N THR A 79 0.10 12.15 -22.13
CA THR A 79 -1.11 11.56 -22.75
C THR A 79 -2.36 11.86 -21.93
N GLU A 80 -3.49 12.09 -22.58
CA GLU A 80 -4.81 12.19 -21.91
C GLU A 80 -5.26 10.86 -21.26
N LEU A 81 -4.43 9.80 -21.33
CA LEU A 81 -4.71 8.50 -20.75
C LEU A 81 -4.65 8.56 -19.22
N ARG A 82 -5.82 8.77 -18.63
CA ARG A 82 -6.09 8.55 -17.22
C ARG A 82 -6.15 7.05 -16.95
N LYS A 83 -5.14 6.49 -16.27
CA LYS A 83 -5.19 5.11 -15.77
C LYS A 83 -5.78 5.09 -14.37
N LYS A 84 -6.52 4.02 -14.05
CA LYS A 84 -6.91 3.70 -12.68
C LYS A 84 -5.65 3.72 -11.80
N GLY A 85 -5.66 4.49 -10.71
CA GLY A 85 -4.53 4.49 -9.77
C GLY A 85 -4.43 3.17 -9.03
N TRP A 86 -3.28 2.96 -8.37
CA TRP A 86 -2.94 1.70 -7.71
C TRP A 86 -4.09 1.09 -6.88
N LEU A 87 -4.82 1.88 -6.07
CA LEU A 87 -5.92 1.35 -5.25
C LEU A 87 -6.98 0.56 -6.05
N TYR A 88 -7.21 0.93 -7.31
CA TYR A 88 -8.22 0.35 -8.20
C TYR A 88 -7.67 -0.63 -9.22
N SER A 89 -6.35 -0.78 -9.31
CA SER A 89 -5.71 -1.79 -10.14
C SER A 89 -5.35 -3.05 -9.35
N GLN A 90 -5.57 -3.08 -8.05
CA GLN A 90 -5.34 -4.28 -7.23
C GLN A 90 -6.61 -5.12 -7.17
N GLU A 91 -6.45 -6.43 -7.35
CA GLU A 91 -7.49 -7.45 -7.19
C GLU A 91 -7.07 -8.42 -6.09
N CYS A 92 -6.91 -7.90 -4.87
CA CYS A 92 -6.57 -8.67 -3.68
C CYS A 92 -7.59 -8.48 -2.56
N ASP A 93 -7.63 -9.41 -1.61
CA ASP A 93 -8.48 -9.32 -0.42
C ASP A 93 -7.94 -8.29 0.57
N TYR A 94 -6.62 -8.29 0.76
CA TYR A 94 -5.92 -7.41 1.71
C TYR A 94 -4.73 -6.71 1.08
N VAL A 95 -4.46 -5.51 1.59
CA VAL A 95 -3.22 -4.78 1.36
C VAL A 95 -2.36 -4.84 2.61
N ILE A 96 -1.07 -5.06 2.42
CA ILE A 96 -0.02 -4.96 3.41
C ILE A 96 0.75 -3.67 3.14
N TYR A 97 0.61 -2.68 4.00
CA TYR A 97 1.42 -1.46 3.95
C TYR A 97 2.68 -1.64 4.79
N LEU A 98 3.85 -1.55 4.16
CA LEU A 98 5.14 -1.54 4.83
C LEU A 98 5.60 -0.09 5.05
N ASP A 99 5.55 0.34 6.31
CA ASP A 99 6.28 1.53 6.77
C ASP A 99 7.77 1.22 6.72
N THR A 100 8.42 1.70 5.67
CA THR A 100 9.84 1.42 5.41
C THR A 100 10.79 2.13 6.37
N HIS A 101 10.32 3.13 7.12
CA HIS A 101 11.15 3.88 8.05
C HIS A 101 11.07 3.34 9.47
N ASN A 102 9.85 3.08 9.95
CA ASN A 102 9.65 2.51 11.30
C ASN A 102 9.64 0.99 11.29
N LEU A 103 9.74 0.36 10.11
CA LEU A 103 9.70 -1.09 9.91
C LEU A 103 8.46 -1.71 10.57
N ARG A 104 7.31 -1.23 10.12
CA ARG A 104 6.01 -1.72 10.60
C ARG A 104 5.14 -2.13 9.44
N LEU A 105 4.39 -3.21 9.63
CA LEU A 105 3.40 -3.66 8.67
C LEU A 105 2.01 -3.35 9.17
N LEU A 106 1.16 -2.92 8.26
CA LEU A 106 -0.24 -2.65 8.48
C LEU A 106 -1.05 -3.47 7.48
N LEU A 107 -1.85 -4.41 7.99
CA LEU A 107 -2.74 -5.22 7.16
C LEU A 107 -4.14 -4.57 7.10
N LEU A 108 -4.64 -4.31 5.90
CA LEU A 108 -5.91 -3.64 5.65
C LEU A 108 -6.75 -4.40 4.61
N PRO A 109 -8.06 -4.61 4.84
CA PRO A 109 -8.92 -5.16 3.80
C PRO A 109 -9.10 -4.15 2.66
N LEU A 110 -8.90 -4.60 1.40
CA LEU A 110 -8.94 -3.70 0.22
C LEU A 110 -10.35 -3.16 -0.04
N LYS A 111 -11.36 -4.01 0.07
CA LYS A 111 -12.76 -3.65 -0.28
C LYS A 111 -13.30 -2.48 0.55
N PRO A 112 -13.14 -2.44 1.89
CA PRO A 112 -13.47 -1.25 2.67
C PRO A 112 -12.71 0.01 2.21
N LEU A 113 -11.40 -0.08 1.95
CA LEU A 113 -10.62 1.08 1.46
C LEU A 113 -11.19 1.63 0.15
N GLN A 114 -11.58 0.75 -0.78
CA GLN A 114 -12.21 1.13 -2.04
C GLN A 114 -13.61 1.74 -1.84
N GLN A 115 -14.41 1.23 -0.89
CA GLN A 115 -15.75 1.74 -0.57
C GLN A 115 -15.73 3.15 0.03
N TYR A 116 -14.70 3.47 0.83
CA TYR A 116 -14.56 4.77 1.48
C TYR A 116 -13.87 5.84 0.60
N GLU A 117 -13.67 5.58 -0.70
CA GLU A 117 -13.01 6.50 -1.66
C GLU A 117 -13.48 7.95 -1.58
N ARG A 118 -14.79 8.17 -1.48
CA ARG A 118 -15.35 9.53 -1.45
C ARG A 118 -14.74 10.38 -0.34
N PHE A 119 -14.40 9.75 0.79
CA PHE A 119 -13.76 10.40 1.92
C PHE A 119 -12.25 10.56 1.66
N ILE A 120 -11.60 9.59 1.03
CA ILE A 120 -10.19 9.70 0.56
C ILE A 120 -10.01 10.94 -0.32
N LYS A 121 -10.94 11.18 -1.24
CA LYS A 121 -10.94 12.33 -2.16
C LYS A 121 -11.08 13.69 -1.49
N SER A 122 -11.56 13.74 -0.24
CA SER A 122 -11.70 14.96 0.57
C SER A 122 -10.46 15.34 1.38
N PHE A 123 -9.46 14.46 1.49
CA PHE A 123 -8.18 14.75 2.15
C PHE A 123 -7.17 15.42 1.20
N PRO A 124 -6.09 16.04 1.72
CA PRO A 124 -5.17 16.84 0.94
C PRO A 124 -4.65 16.09 -0.30
N ARG A 125 -4.86 16.70 -1.47
CA ARG A 125 -4.33 16.18 -2.74
C ARG A 125 -2.89 16.62 -2.89
N GLY A 126 -2.00 15.65 -3.01
CA GLY A 126 -0.62 15.87 -3.40
C GLY A 126 -0.39 15.44 -4.84
N TRP A 127 0.56 16.06 -5.50
CA TRP A 127 1.11 15.54 -6.75
C TRP A 127 2.44 14.88 -6.40
N ALA A 128 2.69 13.69 -6.95
CA ALA A 128 4.05 13.21 -7.08
C ALA A 128 4.36 12.94 -8.54
N GLN A 129 5.56 13.34 -8.92
CA GLN A 129 6.12 13.05 -10.21
C GLN A 129 6.99 11.81 -10.08
N ASN A 130 6.77 10.87 -10.99
CA ASN A 130 7.71 9.87 -11.41
C ASN A 130 8.33 10.35 -12.73
N LYS A 131 9.46 9.74 -13.13
CA LYS A 131 10.23 10.12 -14.32
C LYS A 131 9.38 10.27 -15.60
N ASP A 132 8.28 9.50 -15.72
CA ASP A 132 7.40 9.49 -16.90
C ASP A 132 5.90 9.67 -16.56
N ARG A 133 5.54 9.91 -15.29
CA ARG A 133 4.14 9.94 -14.83
C ARG A 133 3.91 10.93 -13.71
N VAL A 134 2.71 11.44 -13.66
CA VAL A 134 2.19 12.29 -12.60
C VAL A 134 1.09 11.52 -11.88
N SER A 135 1.36 11.10 -10.65
CA SER A 135 0.37 10.43 -9.81
C SER A 135 -0.33 11.46 -8.92
N ILE A 136 -1.67 11.44 -8.93
CA ILE A 136 -2.47 12.17 -7.94
C ILE A 136 -2.56 11.32 -6.69
N ARG A 137 -2.12 11.90 -5.59
CA ARG A 137 -2.01 11.25 -4.28
C ARG A 137 -3.11 11.72 -3.36
N HIS A 138 -3.67 10.78 -2.62
CA HIS A 138 -4.45 11.09 -1.43
C HIS A 138 -3.71 10.57 -0.21
N LEU A 139 -3.52 11.46 0.76
CA LEU A 139 -3.02 11.11 2.08
C LEU A 139 -4.22 10.93 3.00
N VAL A 140 -4.44 9.71 3.49
CA VAL A 140 -5.54 9.44 4.42
C VAL A 140 -4.98 9.31 5.83
N PRO A 141 -5.43 10.13 6.80
CA PRO A 141 -4.93 10.02 8.16
C PRO A 141 -5.19 8.64 8.74
N MET A 142 -4.16 8.05 9.37
CA MET A 142 -4.26 6.73 9.99
C MET A 142 -5.42 6.64 10.98
N ARG A 143 -5.66 7.69 11.78
CA ARG A 143 -6.81 7.76 12.70
C ARG A 143 -8.17 7.57 11.99
N ILE A 144 -8.29 8.05 10.75
CA ILE A 144 -9.51 7.95 9.96
C ILE A 144 -9.64 6.53 9.41
N ILE A 145 -8.55 5.93 8.93
CA ILE A 145 -8.49 4.51 8.54
C ILE A 145 -8.91 3.63 9.71
N PHE A 146 -8.37 3.89 10.92
CA PHE A 146 -8.77 3.20 12.13
C PHE A 146 -10.27 3.35 12.35
N LEU A 147 -10.82 4.56 12.38
CA LEU A 147 -12.26 4.76 12.57
C LEU A 147 -13.14 4.06 11.53
N TRP A 148 -12.71 3.95 10.26
CA TRP A 148 -13.46 3.25 9.22
C TRP A 148 -13.52 1.75 9.41
N LEU A 149 -12.48 1.18 10.02
CA LEU A 149 -12.32 -0.26 10.18
C LEU A 149 -12.58 -0.73 11.62
N TYR A 150 -12.55 0.19 12.59
CA TYR A 150 -12.90 -0.05 13.98
C TYR A 150 -14.38 -0.39 14.07
N GLY A 151 -14.66 -1.64 14.40
CA GLY A 151 -16.00 -2.19 14.50
C GLY A 151 -16.29 -3.36 13.56
N SER A 152 -15.46 -3.60 12.54
CA SER A 152 -15.74 -4.65 11.54
C SER A 152 -14.57 -5.56 11.20
N PHE A 153 -13.32 -5.07 11.22
CA PHE A 153 -12.15 -5.86 10.81
C PHE A 153 -10.93 -5.41 11.61
N GLY A 154 -10.28 -6.34 12.32
CA GLY A 154 -9.08 -6.06 13.11
C GLY A 154 -8.01 -5.40 12.25
N ILE A 155 -7.56 -4.21 12.65
CA ILE A 155 -6.34 -3.62 12.10
C ILE A 155 -5.22 -4.00 13.03
N ASP A 156 -4.27 -4.75 12.51
CA ASP A 156 -3.10 -5.16 13.27
C ASP A 156 -1.87 -4.46 12.72
N TRP A 157 -1.17 -3.77 13.61
CA TRP A 157 0.22 -3.40 13.40
C TRP A 157 1.11 -4.57 13.79
N VAL A 158 2.06 -4.89 12.93
CA VAL A 158 3.15 -5.80 13.27
C VAL A 158 4.45 -5.02 13.23
N GLU A 159 5.13 -4.93 14.36
CA GLU A 159 6.49 -4.40 14.42
C GLU A 159 7.45 -5.43 13.82
N LEU A 160 8.34 -4.98 12.93
CA LEU A 160 9.40 -5.80 12.39
C LEU A 160 10.66 -5.56 13.21
N GLU A 161 11.34 -6.64 13.59
CA GLU A 161 12.68 -6.55 14.17
C GLU A 161 13.70 -6.33 13.03
N GLU A 162 14.67 -5.45 13.24
CA GLU A 162 15.84 -5.38 12.35
C GLU A 162 16.70 -6.63 12.57
N ASN A 163 16.86 -7.45 11.52
CA ASN A 163 17.84 -8.54 11.48
C ASN A 163 19.27 -8.00 11.37
#